data_AF-A0A3B9H332-F1
#
_entry.id   AF-A0A3B9H332-F1
#
_cell.length_a   1.000
_cell.length_b   1.000
_cell.length_c   1.000
_cell.angle_alpha   90.00
_cell.angle_beta   90.00
_cell.angle_gamma   90.00
#
_symmetry.space_group_name_H-M   'P 1'
#
loop_
_entity.id
_entity.type
_entity.pdbx_description
1 polymer ?
#
loop_
_entity_poly.entity_id
_entity_poly.type
_entity_poly.pdbx_seq_one_letter_code
_entity_poly.pdbx_strand_id
1 'polypeptide(L)'
;MTAALANRREETFLHLAGELLVPLPEGGLWWPEQRLLVVSDLHLEKGSAYAARGQMLPPYDTGATLAVVERLSAQLMPQTIISLGDSFHDRAAELRLPEPYADRIHALTSAHDWIWVEGNHDPDPPAHLG
;
A
#
# COMPACT_ATOMS: atom_id res chain seq x y z
N MET A 1 33.55 -13.39 -2.39
CA MET A 1 32.69 -12.21 -2.63
C MET A 1 32.10 -12.31 -4.03
N THR A 2 31.13 -13.21 -4.24
CA THR A 2 30.49 -13.39 -5.56
C THR A 2 29.20 -14.20 -5.39
N ALA A 3 28.17 -13.56 -4.85
CA ALA A 3 26.81 -14.12 -4.79
C ALA A 3 25.75 -13.00 -4.85
N ALA A 4 25.98 -11.96 -5.66
CA ALA A 4 25.10 -10.78 -5.75
C ALA A 4 24.69 -10.46 -7.20
N LEU A 5 24.60 -11.47 -8.06
CA LEU A 5 24.13 -11.30 -9.44
C LEU A 5 22.99 -12.27 -9.82
N ALA A 6 22.53 -13.11 -8.90
CA ALA A 6 21.48 -14.07 -9.15
C ALA A 6 20.10 -13.53 -8.72
N ASN A 7 19.64 -12.45 -9.37
CA ASN A 7 18.23 -12.17 -9.71
C ASN A 7 18.09 -10.77 -10.36
N ARG A 8 18.87 -10.45 -11.40
CA ARG A 8 18.59 -9.23 -12.18
C ARG A 8 17.33 -9.45 -13.02
N ARG A 9 16.15 -9.27 -12.41
CA ARG A 9 14.96 -8.89 -13.16
C ARG A 9 15.34 -7.65 -13.96
N GLU A 10 14.97 -7.59 -15.24
CA GLU A 10 15.17 -6.38 -16.04
C GLU A 10 14.48 -5.21 -15.31
N GLU A 11 15.27 -4.37 -14.65
CA GLU A 11 14.75 -3.20 -13.95
C GLU A 11 14.24 -2.24 -15.01
N THR A 12 12.92 -2.07 -15.03
CA THR A 12 12.29 -1.05 -15.87
C THR A 12 12.44 0.28 -15.15
N PHE A 13 12.86 1.29 -15.89
CA PHE A 13 12.97 2.65 -15.40
C PHE A 13 12.00 3.55 -16.16
N LEU A 14 11.34 4.45 -15.43
CA LEU A 14 10.45 5.46 -15.96
C LEU A 14 11.08 6.83 -15.69
N HIS A 15 11.35 7.59 -16.75
CA HIS A 15 11.70 9.01 -16.64
C HIS A 15 10.42 9.84 -16.70
N LEU A 16 10.09 10.55 -15.62
CA LEU A 16 8.89 11.39 -15.51
C LEU A 16 9.23 12.71 -14.84
N ALA A 17 8.85 13.83 -15.47
CA ALA A 17 9.09 15.18 -14.95
C ALA A 17 10.56 15.49 -14.55
N GLY A 18 11.53 14.78 -15.14
CA GLY A 18 12.96 14.91 -14.82
C GLY A 18 13.49 13.88 -13.83
N GLU A 19 12.61 13.11 -13.20
CA GLU A 19 12.94 12.13 -12.16
C GLU A 19 13.04 10.71 -12.72
N LEU A 20 13.88 9.88 -12.09
CA LEU A 20 14.03 8.47 -12.40
C LEU A 20 13.26 7.61 -11.39
N LEU A 21 12.25 6.90 -11.88
CA LEU A 21 11.32 6.12 -11.09
C LEU A 21 11.39 4.65 -11.49
N VAL A 22 11.13 3.75 -10.55
CA VAL A 22 11.15 2.30 -10.76
C VAL A 22 9.74 1.75 -10.55
N PRO A 23 8.98 1.46 -11.62
CA PRO A 23 7.74 0.69 -11.50
C PRO A 23 8.04 -0.70 -10.95
N LEU A 24 7.26 -1.12 -9.95
CA LEU A 24 7.39 -2.41 -9.30
C LEU A 24 6.35 -3.39 -9.87
N PRO A 25 6.70 -4.66 -10.08
CA PRO A 25 5.75 -5.67 -10.57
C PRO A 25 4.59 -5.92 -9.59
N GLU A 26 4.75 -5.52 -8.33
CA GLU A 26 3.71 -5.51 -7.30
C GLU A 26 2.63 -4.43 -7.51
N GLY A 27 2.78 -3.54 -8.49
CA GLY A 27 1.84 -2.45 -8.75
C GLY A 27 2.14 -1.15 -8.00
N GLY A 28 3.33 -1.04 -7.40
CA GLY A 28 3.83 0.18 -6.77
C GLY A 28 4.82 0.95 -7.64
N LEU A 29 5.20 2.14 -7.19
CA LEU A 29 6.21 2.98 -7.84
C LEU A 29 7.25 3.42 -6.80
N TRP A 30 8.51 3.10 -7.06
CA TRP A 30 9.62 3.45 -6.19
C TRP A 30 10.39 4.64 -6.75
N TRP A 31 10.65 5.66 -5.91
CA TRP A 31 11.52 6.79 -6.20
C TRP A 31 12.76 6.72 -5.31
N PRO A 32 13.88 6.17 -5.81
CA PRO A 32 15.07 5.91 -4.99
C PRO A 32 15.67 7.17 -4.37
N GLU A 33 15.72 8.26 -5.13
CA GLU A 33 16.36 9.52 -4.71
C GLU A 33 15.67 10.14 -3.48
N GLN A 34 14.34 10.06 -3.42
CA GLN A 34 13.56 10.55 -2.28
C GLN A 34 13.28 9.47 -1.23
N ARG A 35 13.73 8.24 -1.46
CA ARG A 35 13.35 7.05 -0.68
C ARG A 35 11.84 6.96 -0.48
N LEU A 36 11.09 7.17 -1.57
CA LEU A 36 9.63 7.29 -1.53
C LEU A 36 8.97 6.12 -2.26
N LEU A 37 8.03 5.46 -1.60
CA LEU A 37 7.19 4.42 -2.20
C LEU A 37 5.77 4.97 -2.42
N VAL A 38 5.27 4.89 -3.65
CA VAL A 38 3.86 5.15 -3.96
C VAL A 38 3.13 3.82 -4.15
N VAL A 39 2.00 3.67 -3.49
CA VAL A 39 1.01 2.60 -3.68
C VAL A 39 -0.35 3.24 -3.99
N SER A 40 -1.27 2.52 -4.62
CA SER A 40 -2.58 3.02 -5.04
C SER A 40 -3.64 1.95 -4.81
N ASP A 41 -4.91 2.36 -4.67
CA ASP A 41 -6.07 1.46 -4.74
C ASP A 41 -5.98 0.27 -3.77
N LEU A 42 -5.57 0.52 -2.51
CA LEU A 42 -5.36 -0.55 -1.54
C LEU A 42 -6.64 -1.34 -1.24
N HIS A 43 -7.83 -0.73 -1.43
CA HIS A 43 -9.14 -1.37 -1.33
C HIS A 43 -9.32 -2.21 -0.05
N LEU A 44 -8.81 -1.69 1.07
CA LEU A 44 -8.94 -2.33 2.36
C LEU A 44 -10.45 -2.50 2.66
N GLU A 45 -10.85 -3.71 3.07
CA GLU A 45 -12.24 -4.11 3.41
C GLU A 45 -13.21 -4.42 2.25
N LYS A 46 -12.74 -4.58 1.01
CA LYS A 46 -13.59 -5.03 -0.11
C LYS A 46 -14.29 -6.38 0.18
N GLY A 47 -13.60 -7.31 0.85
CA GLY A 47 -14.15 -8.62 1.22
C GLY A 47 -15.29 -8.55 2.23
N SER A 48 -15.17 -7.71 3.27
CA SER A 48 -16.18 -7.56 4.31
C SER A 48 -17.40 -6.78 3.83
N ALA A 49 -17.22 -5.84 2.89
CA ALA A 49 -18.30 -5.10 2.25
C ALA A 49 -19.20 -5.96 1.36
N TYR A 50 -18.63 -6.87 0.59
CA TYR A 50 -19.42 -7.81 -0.20
C TYR A 50 -20.05 -8.90 0.67
N ALA A 51 -19.35 -9.37 1.71
CA ALA A 51 -19.90 -10.34 2.66
C ALA A 51 -21.16 -9.80 3.38
N ALA A 52 -21.16 -8.53 3.78
CA ALA A 52 -22.33 -7.85 4.35
C ALA A 52 -23.53 -7.76 3.37
N ARG A 53 -23.28 -7.85 2.06
CA ARG A 53 -24.31 -7.86 1.01
C ARG A 53 -24.63 -9.26 0.48
N GLY A 54 -24.16 -10.31 1.16
CA GLY A 54 -24.46 -11.71 0.82
C GLY A 54 -23.62 -12.28 -0.32
N GLN A 55 -22.57 -11.58 -0.75
CA GLN A 55 -21.63 -12.06 -1.77
C GLN A 55 -20.27 -12.30 -1.12
N MET A 56 -19.85 -13.57 -1.00
CA MET A 56 -18.52 -13.87 -0.48
C MET A 56 -17.49 -13.67 -1.59
N LEU A 57 -16.79 -12.53 -1.55
CA LEU A 57 -15.49 -12.41 -2.22
C LEU A 57 -14.44 -13.17 -1.39
N PRO A 58 -13.35 -13.68 -2.01
CA PRO A 58 -12.28 -14.31 -1.26
C PRO A 58 -11.84 -13.40 -0.09
N PRO A 59 -11.84 -13.88 1.16
CA PRO A 59 -11.66 -13.07 2.36
C PRO A 59 -10.22 -12.53 2.58
N TYR A 60 -9.36 -12.60 1.56
CA TYR A 60 -7.92 -12.42 1.68
C TYR A 60 -7.38 -11.12 1.07
N ASP A 61 -8.25 -10.22 0.60
CA ASP A 61 -7.82 -9.04 -0.15
C ASP A 61 -6.98 -8.08 0.72
N THR A 62 -7.52 -7.65 1.88
CA THR A 62 -6.80 -6.75 2.82
C THR A 62 -5.48 -7.35 3.29
N GLY A 63 -5.50 -8.61 3.76
CA GLY A 63 -4.33 -9.25 4.34
C GLY A 63 -3.20 -9.46 3.33
N ALA A 64 -3.54 -9.82 2.09
CA ALA A 64 -2.59 -9.99 0.99
C ALA A 64 -2.00 -8.65 0.55
N THR A 65 -2.82 -7.61 0.40
CA THR A 65 -2.37 -6.25 0.09
C THR A 65 -1.38 -5.75 1.13
N LEU A 66 -1.71 -5.84 2.43
CA LEU A 66 -0.80 -5.44 3.51
C LEU A 66 0.52 -6.24 3.48
N ALA A 67 0.48 -7.54 3.18
CA ALA A 67 1.69 -8.36 3.09
C ALA A 67 2.60 -7.96 1.91
N VAL A 68 2.02 -7.42 0.83
CA VAL A 68 2.79 -6.84 -0.27
C VAL A 68 3.47 -5.55 0.17
N VAL A 69 2.73 -4.63 0.79
CA VAL A 69 3.28 -3.35 1.26
C VAL A 69 4.37 -3.55 2.32
N GLU A 70 4.16 -4.43 3.30
CA GLU A 70 5.16 -4.76 4.33
C GLU A 70 6.44 -5.33 3.71
N ARG A 71 6.32 -6.21 2.71
CA ARG A 71 7.47 -6.77 2.01
C ARG A 71 8.23 -5.69 1.24
N LEU A 72 7.53 -4.80 0.52
CA LEU A 72 8.15 -3.69 -0.20
C LEU A 72 8.83 -2.72 0.76
N SER A 73 8.18 -2.39 1.89
CA SER A 73 8.76 -1.57 2.95
C SER A 73 10.07 -2.20 3.49
N ALA A 74 10.07 -3.48 3.81
CA ALA A 74 11.25 -4.17 4.31
C ALA A 74 12.40 -4.23 3.28
N GLN A 75 12.08 -4.33 1.99
CA GLN A 75 13.08 -4.44 0.91
C GLN A 75 13.66 -3.10 0.51
N LEU A 76 12.83 -2.07 0.38
CA LEU A 76 13.21 -0.76 -0.14
C LEU A 76 13.58 0.23 0.98
N MET A 77 13.13 -0.05 2.22
CA MET A 77 13.29 0.82 3.38
C MET A 77 12.92 2.29 3.07
N PRO A 78 11.68 2.55 2.62
CA PRO A 78 11.23 3.89 2.32
C PRO A 78 11.30 4.78 3.57
N GLN A 79 11.61 6.04 3.36
CA GLN A 79 11.39 7.06 4.38
C GLN A 79 9.92 7.49 4.38
N THR A 80 9.35 7.69 3.20
CA THR A 80 7.96 8.14 3.00
C THR A 80 7.19 7.12 2.17
N ILE A 81 5.93 6.86 2.54
CA ILE A 81 5.00 6.06 1.75
C ILE A 81 3.77 6.91 1.42
N ILE A 82 3.42 7.00 0.14
CA ILE A 82 2.20 7.65 -0.32
C ILE A 82 1.19 6.58 -0.72
N SER A 83 0.03 6.57 -0.09
CA SER A 83 -1.15 5.83 -0.56
C SER A 83 -2.02 6.76 -1.39
N LEU A 84 -2.05 6.52 -2.70
CA LEU A 84 -2.74 7.35 -3.68
C LEU A 84 -4.14 6.80 -3.97
N GLY A 85 -5.14 7.33 -3.26
CA GLY A 85 -6.55 7.11 -3.53
C GLY A 85 -7.11 5.71 -3.22
N ASP A 86 -8.44 5.66 -3.13
CA ASP A 86 -9.32 4.50 -2.93
C ASP A 86 -8.75 3.47 -1.95
N SER A 87 -8.19 3.98 -0.86
CA SER A 87 -7.53 3.15 0.16
C SER A 87 -8.56 2.39 1.00
N PHE A 88 -9.74 2.97 1.20
CA PHE A 88 -10.84 2.38 1.96
C PHE A 88 -12.11 2.29 1.11
N HIS A 89 -12.80 1.14 1.17
CA HIS A 89 -13.93 0.89 0.27
C HIS A 89 -15.19 1.75 0.54
N ASP A 90 -15.42 2.18 1.78
CA ASP A 90 -16.51 3.08 2.15
C ASP A 90 -16.28 3.70 3.55
N ARG A 91 -17.08 4.72 3.92
CA ARG A 91 -17.04 5.42 5.22
C ARG A 91 -17.27 4.52 6.45
N ALA A 92 -17.77 3.31 6.24
CA ALA A 92 -17.99 2.31 7.29
C ALA A 92 -16.94 1.18 7.25
N ALA A 93 -15.95 1.26 6.34
CA ALA A 93 -14.83 0.32 6.27
C ALA A 93 -13.91 0.48 7.49
N GLU A 94 -13.68 1.71 7.94
CA GLU A 94 -12.96 2.02 9.18
C GLU A 94 -13.59 1.28 10.38
N LEU A 95 -14.92 1.28 10.48
CA LEU A 95 -15.66 0.62 11.56
C LEU A 95 -15.71 -0.92 11.44
N ARG A 96 -15.25 -1.49 10.31
CA ARG A 96 -15.31 -2.93 10.02
C ARG A 96 -13.95 -3.58 9.87
N LEU A 97 -12.88 -2.80 9.80
CA LEU A 97 -11.52 -3.31 9.73
C LEU A 97 -11.22 -4.19 10.95
N PRO A 98 -10.97 -5.50 10.75
CA PRO A 98 -10.58 -6.38 11.84
C PRO A 98 -9.33 -5.85 12.55
N GLU A 99 -9.34 -5.89 13.89
CA GLU A 99 -8.27 -5.40 14.76
C GLU A 99 -6.85 -5.85 14.33
N PRO A 100 -6.61 -7.11 13.91
CA PRO A 100 -5.28 -7.52 13.43
C PRO A 100 -4.78 -6.80 12.18
N TYR A 101 -5.66 -6.28 11.33
CA TYR A 101 -5.27 -5.49 10.16
C TYR A 101 -5.06 -4.03 10.52
N ALA A 102 -5.86 -3.49 11.45
CA ALA A 102 -5.62 -2.16 12.01
C ALA A 102 -4.24 -2.07 12.65
N ASP A 103 -3.85 -3.06 13.45
CA ASP A 103 -2.52 -3.12 14.08
C ASP A 103 -1.37 -3.12 13.06
N ARG A 104 -1.54 -3.82 11.94
CA ARG A 104 -0.55 -3.85 10.84
C ARG A 104 -0.44 -2.50 10.14
N ILE A 105 -1.57 -1.83 9.90
CA ILE A 105 -1.59 -0.49 9.31
C ILE A 105 -0.93 0.51 10.28
N HIS A 106 -1.26 0.45 11.57
CA HIS A 106 -0.60 1.28 12.60
C HIS A 106 0.91 1.03 12.64
N ALA A 107 1.36 -0.21 12.54
CA ALA A 107 2.79 -0.52 12.52
C ALA A 107 3.49 0.10 11.30
N LEU A 108 2.86 0.04 10.12
CA LEU A 108 3.41 0.66 8.90
C LEU A 108 3.44 2.19 9.00
N THR A 109 2.33 2.81 9.37
CA THR A 109 2.20 4.28 9.49
C THR A 109 3.05 4.87 10.61
N SER A 110 3.34 4.10 11.66
CA SER A 110 4.26 4.53 12.73
C SER A 110 5.74 4.40 12.34
N ALA A 111 6.06 3.52 11.39
CA ALA A 111 7.43 3.25 10.95
C ALA A 111 7.89 4.14 9.79
N HIS A 112 6.97 4.76 9.06
CA HIS A 112 7.24 5.58 7.88
C HIS A 112 6.48 6.90 7.95
N ASP A 113 7.01 7.93 7.29
CA ASP A 113 6.21 9.12 7.01
C ASP A 113 5.11 8.76 6.01
N TRP A 114 3.89 8.56 6.50
CA TRP A 114 2.79 8.04 5.69
C TRP A 114 1.86 9.17 5.25
N ILE A 115 1.61 9.24 3.95
CA ILE A 115 0.71 10.24 3.35
C ILE A 115 -0.46 9.53 2.70
N TRP A 116 -1.65 9.82 3.20
CA TRP A 116 -2.90 9.43 2.57
C TRP A 116 -3.34 10.53 1.59
N VAL A 117 -3.45 10.19 0.30
CA VAL A 117 -4.09 11.05 -0.70
C VAL A 117 -5.48 10.49 -0.96
N GLU A 118 -6.51 11.29 -0.73
CA GLU A 118 -7.90 10.87 -0.93
C GLU A 118 -8.22 10.63 -2.41
N GLY A 119 -8.87 9.50 -2.70
CA GLY A 119 -9.47 9.18 -3.98
C GLY A 119 -10.90 9.74 -4.10
N ASN A 120 -11.50 9.63 -5.29
CA ASN A 120 -12.86 10.11 -5.53
C ASN A 120 -13.94 9.36 -4.70
N HIS A 121 -13.59 8.21 -4.12
CA HIS A 121 -14.47 7.42 -3.25
C HIS A 121 -14.09 7.46 -1.76
N ASP A 122 -12.99 8.12 -1.37
CA ASP A 122 -12.52 8.19 0.02
C ASP A 122 -13.18 9.35 0.78
N PRO A 123 -13.80 9.10 1.95
CA PRO A 123 -14.00 10.15 2.97
C PRO A 123 -12.69 10.39 3.75
N ASP A 124 -12.58 11.54 4.44
CA ASP A 124 -11.39 11.95 5.24
C ASP A 124 -10.76 10.75 5.98
N PRO A 125 -9.42 10.58 5.94
CA PRO A 125 -8.75 9.47 6.60
C PRO A 125 -9.00 9.49 8.12
N PRO A 126 -9.10 8.32 8.78
CA PRO A 126 -9.28 8.23 10.23
C PRO A 126 -8.17 8.95 10.97
N ALA A 127 -8.52 9.96 11.78
CA ALA A 127 -7.55 10.77 12.53
C ALA A 127 -6.66 9.98 13.51
N HIS A 128 -6.97 8.70 13.76
CA HIS A 128 -6.21 7.82 14.65
C HIS A 128 -5.20 6.92 13.92
N LEU A 129 -5.21 6.88 12.58
CA LEU A 129 -4.31 6.05 11.78
C LEU A 129 -2.99 6.76 11.39
N GLY A 130 -2.80 8.01 11.82
CA GLY A 130 -1.67 8.87 11.43
C GLY A 130 -2.06 9.86 10.35
#